data_AF-A0A1F0BQE0-F1
#
_entry.id   AF-A0A1F0BQE0-F1
#
_cell.length_a   1.000
_cell.length_b   1.000
_cell.length_c   1.000
_cell.angle_alpha   90.00
_cell.angle_beta   90.00
_cell.angle_gamma   90.00
#
_symmetry.space_group_name_H-M   'P 1'
#
loop_
_entity.id
_entity.type
_entity.pdbx_description
1 polymer ?
#
loop_
_entity_poly.entity_id
_entity_poly.type
_entity_poly.pdbx_seq_one_letter_code
_entity_poly.pdbx_strand_id
1 'polypeptide(L)'
;MDENQVIWQELRTKQNHLDLLDERNRSIRQQREEQFENLHQKRNQLLHMMERKYQMMQHYLGQVDVDTTEERARLNRIASDFSQAVSIGFIRNQRALEQSIEKEEIEYRRERRKLEEDIDTLHRRKMKLDQEKKKG
;
A
#
# COMPACT_ATOMS: atom_id res chain seq x y z
N MET A 1 4.85 13.68 -43.64
CA MET A 1 4.98 12.40 -42.90
C MET A 1 3.71 11.60 -43.19
N ASP A 2 3.81 10.31 -43.54
CA ASP A 2 2.62 9.48 -43.84
C ASP A 2 1.75 9.39 -42.59
N GLU A 3 0.44 9.63 -42.70
CA GLU A 3 -0.50 9.62 -41.58
C GLU A 3 -0.52 8.25 -40.86
N ASN A 4 -0.29 7.17 -41.61
CA ASN A 4 -0.10 5.84 -41.03
C ASN A 4 1.17 5.77 -40.16
N GLN A 5 2.26 6.43 -40.56
CA GLN A 5 3.50 6.44 -39.80
C GLN A 5 3.35 7.19 -38.48
N VAL A 6 2.59 8.29 -38.47
CA VAL A 6 2.25 9.05 -37.25
C VAL A 6 1.43 8.19 -36.29
N ILE A 7 0.38 7.52 -36.78
CA ILE A 7 -0.46 6.64 -35.95
C ILE A 7 0.34 5.47 -35.37
N TRP A 8 1.27 4.89 -36.14
CA TRP A 8 2.15 3.83 -35.64
C TRP A 8 3.07 4.32 -34.51
N GLN A 9 3.62 5.52 -34.62
CA GLN A 9 4.45 6.10 -33.57
C GLN A 9 3.65 6.39 -32.31
N GLU A 10 2.43 6.93 -32.45
CA GLU A 10 1.55 7.19 -31.32
C GLU A 10 1.10 5.90 -30.62
N LEU A 11 0.74 4.87 -31.39
CA LEU A 11 0.39 3.54 -30.85
C LEU A 11 1.53 2.97 -30.02
N ARG A 12 2.75 2.96 -30.59
CA ARG A 12 3.94 2.47 -29.88
C ARG A 12 4.20 3.25 -28.59
N THR A 13 4.06 4.58 -28.65
CA THR A 13 4.27 5.44 -27.48
C THR A 13 3.27 5.15 -26.38
N LYS A 14 1.99 4.99 -26.73
CA LYS A 14 0.94 4.68 -25.74
C LYS A 14 1.05 3.26 -25.19
N GLN A 15 1.44 2.29 -26.00
CA GLN A 15 1.72 0.92 -25.56
C GLN A 15 2.89 0.89 -24.57
N ASN A 16 4.01 1.55 -24.88
CA ASN A 16 5.13 1.68 -23.95
C ASN A 16 4.70 2.36 -22.63
N HIS A 17 3.81 3.36 -22.70
CA HIS A 17 3.32 4.03 -21.50
C HIS A 17 2.41 3.13 -20.66
N LEU A 18 1.60 2.27 -21.29
CA LEU A 18 0.81 1.24 -20.61
C LEU A 18 1.72 0.26 -19.86
N ASP A 19 2.80 -0.20 -20.52
CA ASP A 19 3.77 -1.12 -19.92
C ASP A 19 4.47 -0.48 -18.70
N LEU A 20 4.91 0.77 -18.83
CA LEU A 20 5.50 1.53 -17.73
C LEU A 20 4.53 1.74 -16.57
N LEU A 21 3.25 2.00 -16.87
CA LEU A 21 2.20 2.14 -15.87
C LEU A 21 2.00 0.83 -15.10
N ASP A 22 1.99 -0.30 -15.80
CA ASP A 22 1.86 -1.64 -15.19
C ASP A 22 3.10 -2.06 -14.40
N GLU A 23 4.30 -1.71 -14.84
CA GLU A 23 5.55 -1.88 -14.07
C GLU A 23 5.55 -1.05 -12.79
N ARG A 24 5.19 0.23 -12.89
CA ARG A 24 5.09 1.12 -11.72
C ARG A 24 4.05 0.61 -10.73
N ASN A 25 2.89 0.17 -11.21
CA ASN A 25 1.85 -0.40 -10.34
C ASN A 25 2.32 -1.68 -9.63
N ARG A 26 3.08 -2.55 -10.31
CA ARG A 26 3.70 -3.73 -9.68
C ARG A 26 4.68 -3.34 -8.56
N SER A 27 5.55 -2.37 -8.81
CA SER A 27 6.50 -1.86 -7.81
C SER A 27 5.78 -1.27 -6.59
N ILE A 28 4.75 -0.44 -6.83
CA ILE A 28 3.93 0.14 -5.75
C ILE A 28 3.25 -0.97 -4.93
N ARG A 29 2.73 -2.03 -5.56
CA ARG A 29 2.15 -3.17 -4.82
C ARG A 29 3.15 -3.86 -3.90
N GLN A 30 4.39 -4.03 -4.34
CA GLN A 30 5.45 -4.59 -3.50
C GLN A 30 5.76 -3.66 -2.31
N GLN A 31 5.87 -2.36 -2.56
CA GLN A 31 6.11 -1.38 -1.49
C GLN A 31 4.97 -1.35 -0.46
N ARG A 32 3.71 -1.52 -0.89
CA ARG A 32 2.56 -1.61 0.02
C ARG A 32 2.64 -2.84 0.93
N GLU A 33 2.99 -3.99 0.37
CA GLU A 33 3.18 -5.23 1.15
C GLU A 33 4.27 -5.04 2.21
N GLU A 34 5.40 -4.45 1.83
CA GLU A 34 6.49 -4.12 2.76
C GLU A 34 6.02 -3.13 3.84
N GLN A 35 5.20 -2.14 3.50
CA GLN A 35 4.66 -1.18 4.47
C GLN A 35 3.72 -1.84 5.49
N PHE A 36 2.87 -2.77 5.06
CA PHE A 36 2.03 -3.55 5.98
C PHE A 36 2.88 -4.44 6.88
N GLU A 37 3.81 -5.19 6.32
CA GLU A 37 4.69 -6.07 7.09
C GLU A 37 5.49 -5.27 8.13
N ASN A 38 6.08 -4.13 7.74
CA ASN A 38 6.77 -3.23 8.65
C ASN A 38 5.86 -2.72 9.79
N LEU A 39 4.59 -2.40 9.48
CA LEU A 39 3.62 -1.95 10.48
C LEU A 39 3.30 -3.07 11.49
N HIS A 40 3.11 -4.30 11.00
CA HIS A 40 2.89 -5.48 11.83
C HIS A 40 4.11 -5.80 12.71
N GLN A 41 5.31 -5.79 12.14
CA GLN A 41 6.55 -6.03 12.86
C GLN A 41 6.75 -5.00 13.97
N LYS A 42 6.54 -3.71 13.69
CA LYS A 42 6.69 -2.64 14.68
C LYS A 42 5.68 -2.78 15.82
N ARG A 43 4.43 -3.14 15.53
CA ARG A 43 3.42 -3.45 16.56
C ARG A 43 3.91 -4.60 17.45
N ASN A 44 4.35 -5.70 16.86
CA ASN A 44 4.78 -6.88 17.60
C ASN A 44 6.01 -6.59 18.46
N GLN A 45 6.98 -5.84 17.94
CA GLN A 45 8.14 -5.39 18.71
C GLN A 45 7.74 -4.58 19.95
N LEU A 46 6.82 -3.62 19.79
CA LEU A 46 6.35 -2.79 20.90
C LEU A 46 5.64 -3.62 21.98
N LEU A 47 4.73 -4.51 21.58
CA LEU A 47 4.02 -5.39 22.51
C LEU A 47 4.99 -6.32 23.24
N HIS A 48 5.94 -6.93 22.53
CA HIS A 48 6.92 -7.83 23.12
C HIS A 48 7.90 -7.12 24.05
N MET A 49 8.27 -5.86 23.76
CA MET A 49 9.06 -5.04 24.69
C MET A 49 8.30 -4.76 25.98
N MET A 50 7.00 -4.45 25.90
CA MET A 50 6.18 -4.19 27.07
C MET A 50 5.97 -5.47 27.89
N GLU A 51 5.69 -6.59 27.23
CA GLU A 51 5.55 -7.90 27.87
C GLU A 51 6.80 -8.26 28.68
N ARG A 52 7.99 -8.12 28.09
CA ARG A 52 9.26 -8.38 28.81
C ARG A 52 9.44 -7.48 30.02
N LYS A 53 9.19 -6.17 29.88
CA LYS A 53 9.26 -5.23 31.00
C LYS A 53 8.26 -5.57 32.10
N TYR A 54 7.04 -5.93 31.72
CA TYR A 54 5.99 -6.32 32.64
C TYR A 54 6.38 -7.56 33.44
N GLN A 55 6.86 -8.61 32.77
CA GLN A 55 7.32 -9.85 33.42
C GLN A 55 8.49 -9.58 34.40
N MET A 56 9.47 -8.77 34.00
CA MET A 56 10.58 -8.39 34.89
C MET A 56 10.10 -7.66 36.14
N MET A 57 9.17 -6.71 35.99
CA MET A 57 8.63 -5.95 37.12
C MET A 57 7.75 -6.81 38.02
N GLN A 58 6.93 -7.71 37.45
CA GLN A 58 6.17 -8.68 38.22
C GLN A 58 7.06 -9.59 39.06
N HIS A 59 8.16 -10.08 38.47
CA HIS A 59 9.13 -10.90 39.17
C HIS A 59 9.77 -10.12 40.33
N TYR A 60 10.22 -8.88 40.08
CA TYR A 60 10.77 -8.02 41.13
C TYR A 60 9.78 -7.79 42.29
N LEU A 61 8.54 -7.42 42.00
CA LEU A 61 7.48 -7.24 43.02
C LEU A 61 7.11 -8.55 43.74
N GLY A 62 7.47 -9.72 43.21
CA GLY A 62 7.33 -11.01 43.88
C GLY A 62 8.46 -11.35 44.84
N GLN A 63 9.60 -10.67 44.73
CA GLN A 63 10.78 -10.91 45.58
C GLN A 63 10.86 -9.97 46.78
N VAL A 64 10.07 -8.90 46.79
CA VAL A 64 10.07 -7.91 47.88
C VAL A 64 9.15 -8.40 49.00
N ASP A 65 9.65 -8.36 50.23
CA ASP A 65 8.94 -8.78 51.46
C ASP A 65 8.08 -7.65 52.06
N VAL A 66 7.40 -6.89 51.20
CA VAL A 66 6.40 -5.88 51.59
C VAL A 66 5.15 -6.06 50.74
N ASP A 67 4.02 -5.52 51.21
CA ASP A 67 2.80 -5.48 50.40
C ASP A 67 3.05 -4.66 49.12
N THR A 68 2.85 -5.31 47.97
CA THR A 68 3.03 -4.73 46.63
C THR A 68 1.71 -4.66 45.84
N THR A 69 0.57 -4.79 46.52
CA THR A 69 -0.75 -4.89 45.86
C THR A 69 -1.04 -3.66 45.00
N GLU A 70 -0.73 -2.46 45.48
CA GLU A 70 -0.96 -1.22 44.73
C GLU A 70 -0.03 -1.10 43.52
N GLU A 71 1.25 -1.44 43.68
CA GLU A 71 2.26 -1.45 42.63
C GLU A 71 1.89 -2.42 41.52
N ARG A 72 1.40 -3.62 41.87
CA ARG A 72 0.91 -4.61 40.92
C ARG A 72 -0.31 -4.09 40.17
N ALA A 73 -1.27 -3.48 40.87
CA ALA A 73 -2.44 -2.88 40.23
C ALA A 73 -2.04 -1.75 39.26
N ARG A 74 -1.07 -0.91 39.66
CA ARG A 74 -0.52 0.15 38.80
C ARG A 74 0.21 -0.42 37.58
N LEU A 75 1.02 -1.45 37.76
CA LEU A 75 1.73 -2.14 36.68
C LEU A 75 0.75 -2.73 35.66
N ASN A 76 -0.35 -3.34 36.12
CA ASN A 76 -1.41 -3.88 35.26
C ASN A 76 -2.08 -2.78 34.43
N ARG A 77 -2.40 -1.63 35.05
CA ARG A 77 -2.97 -0.49 34.33
C ARG A 77 -2.02 0.02 33.25
N ILE A 78 -0.74 0.22 33.57
CA ILE A 78 0.27 0.67 32.61
C ILE A 78 0.38 -0.30 31.41
N ALA A 79 0.40 -1.61 31.67
CA ALA A 79 0.46 -2.62 30.60
C ALA A 79 -0.79 -2.62 29.72
N SER A 80 -1.97 -2.47 30.34
CA SER A 80 -3.24 -2.37 29.64
C SER A 80 -3.30 -1.11 28.76
N ASP A 81 -3.01 0.06 29.35
CA ASP A 81 -3.04 1.35 28.67
C ASP A 81 -2.07 1.39 27.48
N PHE A 82 -0.85 0.85 27.68
CA PHE A 82 0.13 0.73 26.61
C PHE A 82 -0.37 -0.16 25.47
N SER A 83 -0.91 -1.34 25.78
CA SER A 83 -1.41 -2.29 24.78
C SER A 83 -2.58 -1.71 23.98
N GLN A 84 -3.46 -0.97 24.65
CA GLN A 84 -4.56 -0.25 24.03
C GLN A 84 -4.05 0.87 23.10
N ALA A 85 -3.10 1.68 23.57
CA ALA A 85 -2.52 2.75 22.76
C ALA A 85 -1.83 2.22 21.49
N VAL A 86 -1.05 1.12 21.61
CA VAL A 86 -0.42 0.45 20.47
C VAL A 86 -1.47 -0.07 19.50
N SER A 87 -2.56 -0.68 20.00
CA SER A 87 -3.64 -1.22 19.15
C SER A 87 -4.39 -0.12 18.40
N ILE A 88 -4.73 0.99 19.08
CA ILE A 88 -5.38 2.14 18.44
C ILE A 88 -4.47 2.75 17.38
N GLY A 89 -3.19 2.96 17.70
CA GLY A 89 -2.20 3.49 16.75
C GLY A 89 -2.02 2.59 15.52
N PHE A 90 -1.96 1.27 15.74
CA PHE A 90 -1.88 0.28 14.67
C PHE A 90 -3.10 0.36 13.74
N ILE A 91 -4.32 0.31 14.28
CA ILE A 91 -5.55 0.39 13.48
C ILE A 91 -5.62 1.71 12.70
N ARG A 92 -5.23 2.84 13.32
CA ARG A 92 -5.21 4.14 12.65
C ARG A 92 -4.24 4.14 11.47
N ASN A 93 -3.03 3.63 11.66
CA ASN A 93 -2.01 3.58 10.61
C ASN A 93 -2.40 2.60 9.50
N GLN A 94 -2.97 1.46 9.86
CA GLN A 94 -3.49 0.48 8.90
C GLN A 94 -4.55 1.11 8.00
N ARG A 95 -5.54 1.78 8.58
CA ARG A 95 -6.59 2.49 7.81
C ARG A 95 -6.03 3.58 6.91
N ALA A 96 -5.05 4.35 7.40
CA ALA A 96 -4.42 5.39 6.59
C ALA A 96 -3.70 4.79 5.37
N LEU A 97 -3.03 3.65 5.57
CA LEU A 97 -2.38 2.91 4.50
C LEU A 97 -3.41 2.37 3.49
N GLU A 98 -4.46 1.72 3.95
CA GLU A 98 -5.58 1.23 3.11
C GLU A 98 -6.21 2.36 2.27
N GLN A 99 -6.41 3.55 2.85
CA GLN A 99 -6.93 4.71 2.12
C GLN A 99 -5.97 5.25 1.05
N SER A 100 -4.65 5.24 1.31
CA SER A 100 -3.65 5.62 0.30
C SER A 100 -3.67 4.64 -0.87
N ILE A 101 -3.73 3.35 -0.56
CA ILE A 101 -3.78 2.25 -1.52
C ILE A 101 -5.00 2.38 -2.42
N GLU A 102 -6.17 2.62 -1.84
CA GLU A 102 -7.41 2.79 -2.60
C GLU A 102 -7.31 3.96 -3.59
N LYS A 103 -6.78 5.11 -3.15
CA LYS A 103 -6.59 6.29 -4.02
C LYS A 103 -5.67 5.98 -5.19
N GLU A 104 -4.52 5.38 -4.91
CA GLU A 104 -3.55 5.00 -5.93
C GLU A 104 -4.11 3.94 -6.90
N GLU A 105 -4.93 2.98 -6.43
CA GLU A 105 -5.60 2.01 -7.31
C GLU A 105 -6.68 2.64 -8.20
N ILE A 106 -7.40 3.64 -7.68
CA ILE A 106 -8.36 4.40 -8.49
C ILE A 106 -7.63 5.18 -9.57
N GLU A 107 -6.53 5.84 -9.22
CA GLU A 107 -5.71 6.60 -10.16
C GLU A 107 -5.11 5.70 -11.24
N TYR A 108 -4.49 4.59 -10.86
CA TYR A 108 -3.97 3.59 -11.81
C TYR A 108 -5.06 3.09 -12.77
N ARG A 109 -6.23 2.70 -12.26
CA ARG A 109 -7.34 2.21 -13.10
C ARG A 109 -7.84 3.29 -14.06
N ARG A 110 -7.88 4.55 -13.62
CA ARG A 110 -8.31 5.69 -14.44
C ARG A 110 -7.31 5.95 -15.57
N GLU A 111 -6.03 5.99 -15.26
CA GLU A 111 -4.97 6.22 -16.25
C GLU A 111 -4.91 5.08 -17.27
N ARG A 112 -4.96 3.83 -16.79
CA ARG A 112 -4.95 2.65 -17.65
C ARG A 112 -6.12 2.63 -18.62
N ARG A 113 -7.34 2.88 -18.13
CA ARG A 113 -8.54 2.94 -18.99
C ARG A 113 -8.41 4.00 -20.08
N LYS A 114 -7.91 5.20 -19.73
CA LYS A 114 -7.72 6.27 -20.70
C LYS A 114 -6.72 5.86 -21.81
N LEU A 115 -5.64 5.17 -21.44
CA LEU A 115 -4.66 4.69 -22.41
C LEU A 115 -5.22 3.59 -23.31
N GLU A 116 -5.98 2.65 -22.74
CA GLU A 116 -6.66 1.60 -23.50
C GLU A 116 -7.65 2.22 -24.51
N GLU A 117 -8.47 3.20 -24.10
CA GLU A 117 -9.40 3.92 -24.97
C GLU A 117 -8.69 4.69 -26.10
N ASP A 118 -7.57 5.36 -25.78
CA ASP A 118 -6.76 6.07 -26.77
C ASP A 118 -6.16 5.10 -27.80
N ILE A 119 -5.61 3.96 -27.35
CA ILE A 119 -5.04 2.93 -28.22
C ILE A 119 -6.11 2.36 -29.15
N ASP A 120 -7.29 2.04 -28.62
CA ASP A 120 -8.42 1.55 -29.42
C ASP A 120 -8.86 2.57 -30.47
N THR A 121 -8.89 3.85 -30.10
CA THR A 121 -9.22 4.94 -31.02
C THR A 121 -8.20 5.03 -32.17
N LEU A 122 -6.90 4.91 -31.87
CA LEU A 122 -5.85 4.88 -32.88
C LEU A 122 -5.93 3.65 -33.79
N HIS A 123 -6.21 2.47 -33.24
CA HIS A 123 -6.44 1.25 -34.04
C HIS A 123 -7.62 1.42 -35.01
N ARG A 124 -8.74 2.00 -34.55
CA ARG A 124 -9.89 2.28 -35.42
C ARG A 124 -9.55 3.27 -36.52
N ARG A 125 -8.79 4.33 -36.21
CA ARG A 125 -8.35 5.32 -37.21
C ARG A 125 -7.45 4.68 -38.27
N LYS A 126 -6.48 3.87 -37.85
CA LYS A 126 -5.61 3.11 -38.76
C LYS A 126 -6.40 2.19 -39.69
N MET A 127 -7.36 1.43 -39.15
CA MET A 127 -8.22 0.56 -39.95
C MET A 127 -9.00 1.32 -41.04
N LYS A 128 -9.49 2.53 -40.73
CA LYS A 128 -10.18 3.37 -41.71
C LYS A 128 -9.24 3.82 -42.83
N LEU A 129 -8.05 4.33 -42.49
CA LEU A 129 -7.05 4.76 -43.48
C LEU A 129 -6.60 3.61 -44.38
N ASP A 130 -6.40 2.41 -43.81
CA ASP A 130 -6.03 1.22 -44.57
C ASP A 130 -7.15 0.75 -45.50
N GLN A 131 -8.43 0.98 -45.15
CA GLN A 131 -9.57 0.71 -46.03
C GLN A 131 -9.69 1.74 -47.16
N GLU A 132 -9.43 3.01 -46.88
CA GLU A 132 -9.43 4.10 -47.87
C GLU A 132 -8.32 3.90 -48.90
N LYS A 133 -7.11 3.53 -48.47
CA LYS A 133 -5.98 3.19 -49.35
C LYS A 133 -6.21 1.97 -50.25
N LYS A 134 -7.15 1.08 -49.90
CA LYS A 134 -7.52 -0.10 -50.73
C LYS A 134 -8.62 0.19 -51.75
N LYS A 135 -9.33 1.32 -51.62
CA LYS A 135 -10.44 1.72 -52.48
C LYS A 135 -10.04 2.74 -53.56
N GLY A 136 -8.90 3.42 -53.40
CA GLY A 136 -8.26 4.26 -54.42
C GLY A 136 -7.15 3.50 -55.13
#